data_AF-A0A100JYZ9-F1
#
_entry.id   AF-A0A100JYZ9-F1
#
_cell.length_a   1.000
_cell.length_b   1.000
_cell.length_c   1.000
_cell.angle_alpha   90.00
_cell.angle_beta   90.00
_cell.angle_gamma   90.00
#
_symmetry.space_group_name_H-M   'P 1'
#
loop_
_entity.id
_entity.type
_entity.pdbx_description
1 polymer ?
#
loop_
_entity_poly.entity_id
_entity_poly.type
_entity_poly.pdbx_seq_one_letter_code
_entity_poly.pdbx_strand_id
1 'polypeptide(L)'
;MNIQPLLDALDLQEDAARALADDLRAQIDDLQTRLREAETHLEHLAITRKTVTGLADRLPAVAPDLPEHPDYPRILAAFNHATGPLRAKGVCEALGHELLPKNVEGTRAKLKRLVKLGILTEADTGNFARKQ
;
A
#
# COMPACT_ATOMS: atom_id res chain seq x y z
N MET A 1 -7.43 -43.29 55.87
CA MET A 1 -6.63 -42.26 55.16
C MET A 1 -7.46 -40.99 55.15
N ASN A 2 -6.92 -39.85 55.59
CA ASN A 2 -7.67 -38.59 55.66
C ASN A 2 -7.62 -37.90 54.28
N ILE A 3 -8.78 -37.70 53.67
CA ILE A 3 -8.91 -37.14 52.30
C ILE A 3 -9.02 -35.60 52.29
N GLN A 4 -9.15 -34.97 53.46
CA GLN A 4 -9.38 -33.52 53.55
C GLN A 4 -8.32 -32.67 52.83
N PRO A 5 -7.00 -32.96 52.93
CA PRO A 5 -5.98 -32.13 52.27
C PRO A 5 -6.08 -32.14 50.73
N LEU A 6 -6.65 -33.21 50.15
CA LEU A 6 -6.86 -33.29 48.70
C LEU A 6 -8.06 -32.46 48.26
N LEU A 7 -9.10 -32.39 49.10
CA LEU A 7 -10.28 -31.55 48.85
C LEU A 7 -9.90 -30.07 48.96
N ASP A 8 -9.15 -29.68 49.99
CA ASP A 8 -8.70 -28.29 50.15
C ASP A 8 -7.81 -27.84 48.97
N ALA A 9 -6.97 -28.74 48.44
CA ALA A 9 -6.16 -28.45 47.25
C ALA A 9 -7.00 -28.34 45.98
N LEU A 10 -8.07 -29.13 45.86
CA LEU A 10 -9.01 -29.03 44.75
C LEU A 10 -9.78 -27.70 44.79
N ASP A 11 -10.27 -27.29 45.95
CA ASP A 11 -10.97 -26.01 46.13
C ASP A 11 -10.08 -24.83 45.69
N LEU A 12 -8.79 -24.84 46.06
CA LEU A 12 -7.83 -23.83 45.62
C LEU A 12 -7.64 -23.82 44.10
N GLN A 13 -7.60 -24.99 43.46
CA GLN A 13 -7.52 -25.09 42.00
C GLN A 13 -8.79 -24.61 41.32
N GLU A 14 -9.97 -24.91 41.87
CA GLU A 14 -11.26 -24.43 41.36
C GLU A 14 -11.35 -22.91 41.44
N ASP A 15 -10.93 -22.31 42.56
CA ASP A 15 -10.92 -20.86 42.73
C ASP A 15 -9.94 -20.18 41.78
N ALA A 16 -8.74 -20.75 41.58
CA ALA A 16 -7.77 -20.25 40.60
C ALA A 16 -8.33 -20.33 39.16
N ALA A 17 -8.98 -21.44 38.81
CA ALA A 17 -9.61 -21.61 37.51
C ALA A 17 -10.77 -20.62 37.29
N ARG A 18 -11.57 -20.35 38.34
CA ARG A 18 -12.66 -19.37 38.29
C ARG A 18 -12.13 -17.95 38.09
N ALA A 19 -11.08 -17.57 38.84
CA ALA A 19 -10.43 -16.28 38.69
C ALA A 19 -9.85 -16.08 37.28
N LEU A 20 -9.20 -17.10 36.72
CA LEU A 20 -8.70 -17.05 35.34
C LEU A 20 -9.85 -16.92 34.33
N ALA A 21 -10.95 -17.63 34.52
CA ALA A 21 -12.12 -17.53 33.64
C ALA A 21 -12.74 -16.13 33.67
N ASP A 22 -12.82 -15.50 34.83
CA ASP A 22 -13.34 -14.14 34.98
C ASP A 22 -12.43 -13.09 34.35
N ASP A 23 -11.11 -13.23 34.52
CA ASP A 23 -10.12 -12.39 33.85
C ASP A 23 -10.21 -12.53 32.31
N LEU A 24 -10.30 -13.76 31.80
CA LEU A 24 -10.45 -14.00 30.36
C LEU A 24 -11.76 -13.41 29.82
N ARG A 25 -12.87 -13.46 30.58
CA ARG A 25 -14.13 -12.81 30.19
C ARG A 25 -13.97 -11.29 30.11
N ALA A 26 -13.32 -10.67 31.09
CA ALA A 26 -13.03 -9.24 31.07
C ALA A 26 -12.14 -8.85 29.87
N GLN A 27 -11.13 -9.66 29.55
CA GLN A 27 -10.29 -9.44 28.37
C GLN A 27 -11.09 -9.57 27.06
N ILE A 28 -12.02 -10.52 26.97
CA ILE A 28 -12.91 -10.66 25.80
C ILE A 28 -13.77 -9.40 25.64
N ASP A 29 -14.32 -8.86 26.71
CA ASP A 29 -15.16 -7.66 26.66
C ASP A 29 -14.36 -6.41 26.20
N ASP A 30 -13.11 -6.25 26.68
CA ASP A 30 -12.19 -5.20 26.20
C ASP A 30 -11.89 -5.36 24.70
N LEU A 31 -11.50 -6.56 24.29
CA LEU A 31 -11.16 -6.85 22.90
C LEU A 31 -12.35 -6.65 21.97
N GLN A 32 -13.55 -7.05 22.38
CA GLN A 32 -14.76 -6.81 21.60
C GLN A 32 -15.05 -5.31 21.46
N THR A 33 -14.81 -4.51 22.51
CA THR A 33 -14.99 -3.06 22.45
C THR A 33 -14.02 -2.43 21.46
N ARG A 34 -12.73 -2.77 21.55
CA ARG A 34 -11.70 -2.29 20.64
C ARG A 34 -11.92 -2.73 19.20
N LEU A 35 -12.45 -3.94 18.99
CA LEU A 35 -12.82 -4.42 17.66
C LEU A 35 -13.93 -3.57 17.04
N ARG A 36 -15.01 -3.29 17.79
CA ARG A 36 -16.11 -2.43 17.31
C ARG A 36 -15.63 -1.02 16.95
N GLU A 37 -14.72 -0.46 17.74
CA GLU A 37 -14.11 0.85 17.46
C GLU A 37 -13.31 0.83 16.15
N ALA A 38 -12.49 -0.20 15.94
CA ALA A 38 -11.71 -0.37 14.72
C ALA A 38 -12.61 -0.55 13.48
N GLU A 39 -13.67 -1.36 13.60
CA GLU A 39 -14.66 -1.57 12.55
C GLU A 39 -15.38 -0.27 12.19
N THR A 40 -15.83 0.50 13.20
CA THR A 40 -16.45 1.82 13.00
C THR A 40 -15.49 2.78 12.27
N HIS A 41 -14.21 2.77 12.64
CA HIS A 41 -13.20 3.59 11.96
C HIS A 41 -13.02 3.18 10.50
N LEU A 42 -13.02 1.88 10.20
CA LEU A 42 -12.96 1.39 8.82
C LEU A 42 -14.17 1.82 7.99
N GLU A 43 -15.37 1.79 8.57
CA GLU A 43 -16.58 2.30 7.92
C GLU A 43 -16.45 3.79 7.59
N HIS A 44 -15.98 4.61 8.53
CA HIS A 44 -15.73 6.02 8.29
C HIS A 44 -14.70 6.27 7.18
N LEU A 45 -13.63 5.48 7.13
CA LEU A 45 -12.63 5.56 6.06
C LEU A 45 -13.20 5.14 4.71
N ALA A 46 -14.08 4.15 4.67
CA ALA A 46 -14.76 3.73 3.45
C ALA A 46 -15.68 4.86 2.91
N ILE A 47 -16.43 5.52 3.80
CA ILE A 47 -17.26 6.69 3.45
C ILE A 47 -16.37 7.84 2.94
N THR A 48 -15.28 8.13 3.64
CA THR A 48 -14.34 9.19 3.25
C THR A 48 -13.74 8.91 1.88
N ARG A 49 -13.30 7.67 1.62
CA ARG A 49 -12.79 7.25 0.32
C ARG A 49 -13.82 7.48 -0.79
N LYS A 50 -15.08 7.05 -0.58
CA LYS A 50 -16.15 7.26 -1.55
C LYS A 50 -16.34 8.73 -1.90
N THR A 51 -16.30 9.61 -0.89
CA THR A 51 -16.40 11.06 -1.08
C THR A 51 -15.21 11.61 -1.85
N VAL A 52 -13.98 11.22 -1.49
CA VAL A 52 -12.76 11.66 -2.17
C VAL A 52 -12.75 11.21 -3.62
N THR A 53 -13.07 9.95 -3.91
CA THR A 53 -13.13 9.45 -5.29
C THR A 53 -14.21 10.18 -6.09
N GLY A 54 -15.40 10.38 -5.51
CA GLY A 54 -16.46 11.14 -6.18
C GLY A 54 -16.10 12.61 -6.45
N LEU A 55 -15.21 13.21 -5.65
CA LEU A 55 -14.64 14.53 -5.93
C LEU A 55 -13.57 14.47 -7.01
N ALA A 56 -12.69 13.46 -6.97
CA ALA A 56 -11.65 13.26 -7.98
C ALA A 56 -12.24 13.09 -9.39
N ASP A 57 -13.35 12.37 -9.54
CA ASP A 57 -14.05 12.18 -10.82
C ASP A 57 -14.61 13.50 -11.40
N ARG A 58 -14.82 14.52 -10.56
CA ARG A 58 -15.29 15.85 -10.99
C ARG A 58 -14.16 16.80 -11.32
N LEU A 59 -12.93 16.48 -10.92
CA LEU A 59 -11.78 17.28 -11.29
C LEU A 59 -11.41 16.97 -12.75
N PRO A 60 -11.18 17.99 -13.58
CA PRO A 60 -10.66 17.75 -14.92
C PRO A 60 -9.32 17.03 -14.80
N ALA A 61 -9.13 15.98 -15.60
CA ALA A 61 -7.84 15.30 -15.69
C ALA A 61 -6.81 16.31 -16.20
N VAL A 62 -6.01 16.88 -15.30
CA VAL A 62 -4.87 17.72 -15.67
C VAL A 62 -3.81 16.77 -16.22
N ALA A 63 -3.74 16.70 -17.56
CA ALA A 63 -2.63 16.04 -18.21
C ALA A 63 -1.34 16.76 -17.78
N PRO A 64 -0.28 16.03 -17.41
CA PRO A 64 1.00 16.67 -17.15
C PRO A 64 1.41 17.47 -18.39
N ASP A 65 1.97 18.65 -18.19
CA ASP A 65 2.54 19.47 -19.27
C ASP A 65 3.78 18.74 -19.82
N LEU A 66 3.54 17.90 -20.82
CA LEU A 66 4.57 17.07 -21.44
C LEU A 66 5.23 17.85 -22.57
N PRO A 67 6.56 17.71 -22.75
CA PRO A 67 7.18 18.28 -23.92
C PRO A 67 6.58 17.68 -25.20
N GLU A 68 6.55 18.45 -26.28
CA GLU A 68 6.05 18.00 -27.58
C GLU A 68 6.93 16.87 -28.15
N HIS A 69 6.55 15.61 -27.88
CA HIS A 69 7.11 14.41 -28.48
C HIS A 69 6.17 13.20 -28.24
N PRO A 70 5.89 12.37 -29.26
CA PRO A 70 4.95 11.24 -29.15
C PRO A 70 5.34 10.19 -28.11
N ASP A 71 6.63 10.04 -27.84
CA ASP A 71 7.11 9.09 -26.82
C ASP A 71 6.72 9.44 -25.39
N TYR A 72 6.57 10.72 -25.00
CA TYR A 72 6.30 11.01 -23.57
C TYR A 72 4.98 10.41 -23.08
N PRO A 73 3.84 10.54 -23.79
CA PRO A 73 2.62 9.82 -23.42
C PRO A 73 2.79 8.29 -23.39
N ARG A 74 3.54 7.72 -24.34
CA ARG A 74 3.80 6.27 -24.41
C ARG A 74 4.67 5.77 -23.26
N ILE A 75 5.66 6.56 -22.85
CA ILE A 75 6.49 6.30 -21.67
C ILE A 75 5.61 6.29 -20.42
N LEU A 76 4.71 7.27 -20.26
CA LEU A 76 3.80 7.29 -19.10
C LEU A 76 2.83 6.11 -19.10
N ALA A 77 2.32 5.71 -20.26
CA ALA A 77 1.51 4.50 -20.39
C ALA A 77 2.29 3.26 -19.94
N ALA A 78 3.56 3.12 -20.34
CA ALA A 78 4.40 2.01 -19.88
C ALA A 78 4.55 1.97 -18.35
N PHE A 79 4.68 3.12 -17.69
CA PHE A 79 4.70 3.19 -16.22
C PHE A 79 3.34 2.89 -15.57
N ASN A 80 2.23 3.25 -16.20
CA ASN A 80 0.89 2.96 -15.67
C ASN A 80 0.56 1.46 -15.71
N HIS A 81 1.17 0.71 -16.64
CA HIS A 81 0.99 -0.75 -16.75
C HIS A 81 2.04 -1.54 -15.97
N ALA A 82 3.14 -0.91 -15.54
CA ALA A 82 4.18 -1.57 -14.77
C ALA A 82 3.77 -1.68 -13.29
N THR A 83 4.08 -2.82 -12.67
CA THR A 83 3.89 -3.07 -11.23
C THR A 83 5.04 -2.57 -10.36
N GLY A 84 6.05 -1.91 -10.94
CA GLY A 84 7.21 -1.39 -10.23
C GLY A 84 8.10 -0.46 -11.08
N PRO A 85 9.26 -0.02 -10.56
CA PRO A 85 10.18 0.86 -11.27
C PRO A 85 10.71 0.25 -12.58
N LEU A 86 10.94 1.07 -13.59
CA LEU A 86 11.47 0.65 -14.89
C LEU A 86 12.85 1.28 -15.14
N ARG A 87 13.74 0.50 -15.76
CA ARG A 87 14.99 0.99 -16.35
C ARG A 87 14.74 1.51 -17.77
N ALA A 88 15.64 2.37 -18.26
CA ALA A 88 15.58 2.89 -19.63
C ALA A 88 15.49 1.79 -20.70
N LYS A 89 16.14 0.65 -20.50
CA LYS A 89 16.05 -0.52 -21.39
C LYS A 89 14.63 -1.09 -21.45
N GLY A 90 13.98 -1.27 -20.29
CA GLY A 90 12.61 -1.80 -20.21
C GLY A 90 11.59 -0.84 -20.82
N VAL A 91 11.78 0.47 -20.66
CA VAL A 91 10.96 1.48 -21.34
C VAL A 91 11.20 1.47 -22.85
N CYS A 92 12.45 1.34 -23.31
CA CYS A 92 12.79 1.25 -24.74
C CYS A 92 12.11 0.03 -25.40
N GLU A 93 12.09 -1.10 -24.71
CA GLU A 93 11.38 -2.32 -25.13
C GLU A 93 9.86 -2.10 -25.17
N ALA A 94 9.28 -1.50 -24.14
CA ALA A 94 7.85 -1.18 -24.08
C ALA A 94 7.40 -0.20 -25.16
N LEU A 95 8.29 0.70 -25.61
CA LEU A 95 8.06 1.59 -26.74
C LEU A 95 8.14 0.87 -28.11
N GLY A 96 8.53 -0.41 -28.13
CA GLY A 96 8.69 -1.20 -29.36
C GLY A 96 9.92 -0.80 -30.18
N HIS A 97 10.91 -0.14 -29.56
CA HIS A 97 12.14 0.24 -30.23
C HIS A 97 13.18 -0.88 -30.15
N GLU A 98 13.98 -1.01 -31.21
CA GLU A 98 15.15 -1.89 -31.20
C GLU A 98 16.10 -1.50 -30.07
N LEU A 99 16.65 -2.48 -29.35
CA LEU A 99 17.50 -2.28 -28.16
C LEU A 99 18.95 -1.88 -28.52
N LEU A 100 19.09 -0.91 -29.42
CA LEU A 100 20.37 -0.32 -29.79
C LEU A 100 20.82 0.69 -28.72
N PRO A 101 22.15 0.86 -28.49
CA PRO A 101 22.66 1.82 -27.51
C PRO A 101 22.08 3.23 -27.66
N LYS A 102 21.92 3.70 -28.91
CA LYS A 102 21.32 5.00 -29.22
C LYS A 102 19.86 5.15 -28.73
N ASN A 103 19.06 4.09 -28.82
CA ASN A 103 17.64 4.11 -28.46
C ASN A 103 17.46 4.05 -26.94
N VAL A 104 18.29 3.23 -26.27
CA VAL A 104 18.31 3.14 -24.80
C VAL A 104 18.80 4.45 -24.18
N GLU A 105 19.85 5.07 -24.73
CA GLU A 105 20.34 6.37 -24.29
C GLU A 105 19.30 7.48 -24.51
N GLY A 106 18.68 7.53 -25.70
CA GLY A 106 17.60 8.47 -26.00
C GLY A 106 16.41 8.32 -25.05
N THR A 107 16.04 7.08 -24.71
CA THR A 107 15.01 6.79 -23.71
C THR A 107 15.43 7.27 -22.33
N ARG A 108 16.67 7.00 -21.91
CA ARG A 108 17.21 7.48 -20.63
C ARG A 108 17.21 9.00 -20.51
N ALA A 109 17.57 9.72 -21.58
CA ALA A 109 17.52 11.18 -21.61
C ALA A 109 16.07 11.70 -21.43
N LYS A 110 15.09 11.07 -22.08
CA LYS A 110 13.66 11.40 -21.92
C LYS A 110 13.18 11.14 -20.49
N LEU A 111 13.57 10.00 -19.90
CA LEU A 111 13.24 9.67 -18.51
C LEU A 111 13.84 10.68 -17.53
N LYS A 112 15.11 11.04 -17.68
CA LYS A 112 15.77 12.08 -16.86
C LYS A 112 15.09 13.45 -17.02
N ARG A 113 14.62 13.78 -18.23
CA ARG A 113 13.83 15.02 -18.44
C ARG A 113 12.50 14.97 -17.71
N LEU A 114 11.77 13.86 -17.76
CA LEU A 114 10.53 13.69 -16.99
C LEU A 114 10.76 13.74 -15.48
N VAL A 115 11.90 13.26 -14.99
CA VAL A 115 12.31 13.45 -13.58
C VAL A 115 12.54 14.93 -13.27
N LYS A 116 13.25 15.67 -14.13
CA LYS A 116 13.47 17.11 -13.96
C LYS A 116 12.16 17.91 -13.95
N LEU A 117 11.15 17.47 -14.71
CA LEU A 117 9.81 18.07 -14.73
C LEU A 117 8.93 17.63 -13.54
N GLY A 118 9.44 16.75 -12.66
CA GLY A 118 8.70 16.26 -11.49
C GLY A 118 7.58 15.26 -11.82
N ILE A 119 7.56 14.72 -13.03
CA ILE A 119 6.53 13.78 -13.53
C ILE A 119 6.91 12.33 -13.15
N LEU A 120 8.20 12.00 -13.26
CA LEU A 120 8.77 10.74 -12.78
C LEU A 120 9.68 11.00 -11.57
N THR A 121 9.98 9.96 -10.83
CA THR A 121 11.05 9.96 -9.82
C THR A 121 12.12 8.94 -10.23
N GLU A 122 13.34 9.13 -9.74
CA GLU A 122 14.39 8.11 -9.82
C GLU A 122 14.48 7.45 -8.45
N ALA A 123 13.96 6.23 -8.35
CA ALA A 123 13.89 5.49 -7.09
C ALA A 123 15.29 5.03 -6.65
N ASP A 124 16.10 4.57 -7.61
CA ASP A 124 17.52 4.25 -7.48
C ASP A 124 18.26 4.67 -8.75
N THR A 125 19.59 4.68 -8.73
CA THR A 125 20.42 4.95 -9.91
C THR A 125 19.96 4.16 -11.14
N GLY A 126 19.34 4.85 -12.11
CA GLY A 126 18.85 4.27 -13.35
C GLY A 126 17.49 3.54 -13.28
N ASN A 127 16.83 3.52 -12.13
CA ASN A 127 15.47 3.01 -11.93
C ASN A 127 14.49 4.18 -11.77
N PHE A 128 13.50 4.26 -12.65
CA PHE A 128 12.51 5.32 -12.66
C PHE A 128 11.14 4.81 -12.21
N ALA A 129 10.34 5.65 -11.57
CA ALA A 129 8.99 5.31 -11.13
C ALA A 129 8.02 6.48 -11.35
N ARG A 130 6.72 6.19 -11.40
CA ARG A 130 5.69 7.23 -11.36
C ARG A 130 5.69 7.85 -9.96
N LYS A 131 5.55 9.17 -9.87
CA LYS A 131 5.31 9.84 -8.60
C LYS A 131 3.94 9.39 -8.08
N GLN A 132 3.91 8.75 -6.91
CA GLN A 132 2.68 8.38 -6.20
C GLN A 132 2.03 9.63 -5.62
#